data_AF-A0A8U0I179-F1
#
_entry.id   AF-A0A8U0I179-F1
#
_cell.length_a   1.000
_cell.length_b   1.000
_cell.length_c   1.000
_cell.angle_alpha   90.00
_cell.angle_beta   90.00
_cell.angle_gamma   90.00
#
_symmetry.space_group_name_H-M   'P 1'
#
loop_
_entity.id
_entity.type
_entity.pdbx_description
1 polymer ?
#
loop_
_entity_poly.entity_id
_entity_poly.type
_entity_poly.pdbx_seq_one_letter_code
_entity_poly.pdbx_strand_id
1 'polypeptide(L)'
;MTLRDVRRFGVLVAALAVAAGANVAFAGAAVPGASAFDAPSSTDAAQRTVDSCTTIDEPGTYVLSKKIENGGKTAISKACIEITADGVTFDGNGHLIDGRGVSHTKGIAVVDAKDVTIRNVAVDDWHSGILVTGGSATVRNVKSYSNAYGVRVEDADGATIENSTITDNLVGVSTTGADVNLSGNDISDNDIRIQREN
;
A
#
# COMPACT_ATOMS: atom_id res chain seq x y z
N MET A 1 17.10 20.42 -26.43
CA MET A 1 18.55 20.19 -26.27
C MET A 1 19.11 21.36 -25.48
N THR A 2 19.21 21.24 -24.16
CA THR A 2 19.98 22.10 -23.25
C THR A 2 20.27 21.28 -21.99
N LEU A 3 21.42 21.56 -21.38
CA LEU A 3 22.33 20.61 -20.77
C LEU A 3 21.87 20.02 -19.43
N ARG A 4 22.09 18.70 -19.30
CA ARG A 4 22.13 17.96 -18.05
C ARG A 4 23.39 18.33 -17.30
N ASP A 5 23.26 18.95 -16.13
CA ASP A 5 24.39 19.12 -15.21
C ASP A 5 24.53 17.90 -14.31
N VAL A 6 25.64 17.21 -14.56
CA VAL A 6 26.15 16.05 -13.87
C VAL A 6 26.85 16.53 -12.60
N ARG A 7 26.33 16.21 -11.41
CA ARG A 7 27.10 16.32 -10.16
C ARG A 7 27.77 14.99 -9.83
N ARG A 8 29.10 15.03 -9.94
CA ARG A 8 30.07 13.96 -9.66
C ARG A 8 30.36 13.81 -8.16
N PHE A 9 30.46 12.54 -7.76
CA PHE A 9 31.48 11.90 -6.90
C PHE A 9 31.84 12.46 -5.50
N GLY A 10 31.80 11.52 -4.54
CA GLY A 10 32.50 11.53 -3.24
C GLY A 10 31.52 11.13 -2.11
N VAL A 11 31.73 10.13 -1.25
CA VAL A 11 32.90 9.36 -0.84
C VAL A 11 32.39 8.01 -0.30
N LEU A 12 33.07 6.91 -0.63
CA LEU A 12 32.89 5.61 0.00
C LEU A 12 33.46 5.66 1.43
N VAL A 13 32.64 5.32 2.43
CA VAL A 13 33.14 4.96 3.76
C VAL A 13 32.71 3.53 4.05
N ALA A 14 33.66 2.61 3.91
CA ALA A 14 33.53 1.25 4.39
C ALA A 14 33.78 1.24 5.90
N ALA A 15 32.75 0.97 6.69
CA ALA A 15 32.89 0.66 8.11
C ALA A 15 32.74 -0.86 8.28
N LEU A 16 33.88 -1.52 8.47
CA LEU A 16 33.99 -2.92 8.84
C LEU A 16 33.69 -3.04 10.35
N ALA A 17 32.52 -3.56 10.71
CA ALA A 17 32.22 -3.92 12.10
C ALA A 17 32.33 -5.45 12.25
N VAL A 18 33.47 -5.90 12.76
CA VAL A 18 33.68 -7.28 13.22
C VAL A 18 32.95 -7.43 14.55
N ALA A 19 31.74 -8.02 14.53
CA ALA A 19 31.10 -8.49 15.74
C ALA A 19 31.57 -9.93 16.01
N ALA A 20 32.47 -10.06 16.99
CA ALA A 20 32.96 -11.33 17.49
C ALA A 20 31.80 -12.18 18.03
N GLY A 21 31.70 -13.41 17.56
CA GLY A 21 30.80 -14.42 18.11
C GLY A 21 31.24 -14.81 19.51
N ALA A 22 30.39 -14.54 20.51
CA ALA A 22 30.49 -15.14 21.82
C ALA A 22 29.50 -16.31 21.88
N ASN A 23 30.02 -17.53 21.68
CA ASN A 23 29.29 -18.74 22.04
C ASN A 23 29.26 -18.84 23.56
N VAL A 24 28.10 -18.57 24.17
CA VAL A 24 27.87 -18.89 25.58
C VAL A 24 27.21 -20.26 25.65
N ALA A 25 28.03 -21.29 25.86
CA ALA A 25 27.54 -22.62 26.22
C ALA A 25 27.05 -22.58 27.67
N PHE A 26 25.73 -22.53 27.88
CA PHE A 26 25.15 -22.80 29.19
C PHE A 26 25.00 -24.30 29.38
N ALA A 27 25.92 -24.88 30.16
CA ALA A 27 25.78 -26.21 30.72
C ALA A 27 25.06 -26.11 32.09
N GLY A 28 23.95 -26.84 32.22
CA GLY A 28 23.44 -27.30 33.51
C GLY A 28 22.23 -26.55 34.09
N ALA A 29 21.06 -27.20 34.09
CA ALA A 29 20.51 -27.90 35.26
C ALA A 29 19.03 -28.22 35.01
N ALA A 30 18.68 -29.50 34.96
CA ALA A 30 17.28 -29.93 34.90
C ALA A 30 16.63 -29.75 36.27
N VAL A 31 15.70 -28.80 36.37
CA VAL A 31 14.76 -28.69 37.50
C VAL A 31 13.50 -29.48 37.14
N PRO A 32 13.10 -30.50 37.90
CA PRO A 32 11.83 -31.17 37.68
C PRO A 32 10.72 -30.29 38.29
N GLY A 33 9.91 -29.65 37.45
CA GLY A 33 8.71 -28.93 37.94
C GLY A 33 8.30 -27.64 37.23
N ALA A 34 8.80 -27.32 36.03
CA ALA A 34 8.26 -26.20 35.25
C ALA A 34 7.04 -26.67 34.45
N SER A 35 5.85 -26.37 34.97
CA SER A 35 4.58 -26.41 34.26
C SER A 35 4.66 -25.59 32.96
N ALA A 36 4.28 -26.20 31.85
CA ALA A 36 4.17 -25.57 30.54
C ALA A 36 3.00 -24.56 30.55
N PHE A 37 3.26 -23.36 31.04
CA PHE A 37 2.36 -22.23 30.88
C PHE A 37 2.92 -21.31 29.80
N ASP A 38 2.11 -21.14 28.76
CA ASP A 38 2.14 -20.09 27.75
C ASP A 38 3.48 -19.87 27.05
N ALA A 39 3.70 -20.68 26.01
CA ALA A 39 4.33 -20.11 24.82
C ALA A 39 3.43 -18.97 24.31
N PRO A 40 3.96 -17.77 24.02
CA PRO A 40 3.14 -16.73 23.40
C PRO A 40 2.65 -17.26 22.06
N SER A 41 1.33 -17.40 21.94
CA SER A 41 0.66 -17.65 20.67
C SER A 41 0.79 -16.39 19.82
N SER A 42 1.92 -16.24 19.15
CA SER A 42 1.98 -15.43 17.93
C SER A 42 1.23 -16.21 16.86
N THR A 43 -0.09 -16.01 16.78
CA THR A 43 -0.77 -16.14 15.48
C THR A 43 -0.28 -14.97 14.62
N ASP A 44 0.99 -15.06 14.20
CA ASP A 44 1.47 -14.39 13.01
C ASP A 44 0.66 -15.05 11.89
N ALA A 45 -0.46 -14.42 11.53
CA ALA A 45 -1.20 -14.82 10.35
C ALA A 45 -0.21 -14.72 9.20
N ALA A 46 0.28 -15.87 8.75
CA ALA A 46 1.41 -15.96 7.83
C ALA A 46 1.22 -14.97 6.68
N GLN A 47 2.06 -13.96 6.67
CA GLN A 47 2.01 -12.88 5.70
C GLN A 47 2.05 -13.46 4.28
N ARG A 48 1.00 -13.22 3.48
CA ARG A 48 0.92 -13.74 2.11
C ARG A 48 1.68 -12.80 1.17
N THR A 49 2.56 -13.36 0.35
CA THR A 49 3.32 -12.57 -0.62
C THR A 49 2.51 -12.34 -1.89
N VAL A 50 2.52 -11.11 -2.40
CA VAL A 50 1.96 -10.72 -3.70
C VAL A 50 3.09 -10.26 -4.60
N ASP A 51 3.10 -10.70 -5.86
CA ASP A 51 4.13 -10.31 -6.84
C ASP A 51 3.55 -10.02 -8.24
N SER A 52 2.23 -10.11 -8.39
CA SER A 52 1.51 -9.73 -9.60
C SER A 52 0.12 -9.22 -9.25
N CYS A 53 -0.58 -8.64 -10.22
CA CYS A 53 -2.00 -8.32 -10.08
C CYS A 53 -2.78 -9.58 -9.66
N THR A 54 -3.67 -9.43 -8.69
CA THR A 54 -4.42 -10.53 -8.08
C THR A 54 -5.70 -10.01 -7.43
N THR A 55 -6.65 -10.92 -7.22
CA THR A 55 -7.76 -10.70 -6.29
C THR A 55 -7.37 -11.22 -4.92
N ILE A 56 -7.75 -10.49 -3.88
CA ILE A 56 -7.62 -10.81 -2.47
C ILE A 56 -9.02 -10.98 -1.92
N ASP A 57 -9.44 -12.24 -1.80
CA ASP A 57 -10.79 -12.69 -1.43
C ASP A 57 -10.84 -13.43 -0.09
N GLU A 58 -9.72 -13.43 0.64
CA GLU A 58 -9.64 -13.94 2.01
C GLU A 58 -9.01 -12.89 2.95
N PRO A 59 -9.52 -12.76 4.19
CA PRO A 59 -8.92 -11.91 5.21
C PRO A 59 -7.44 -12.22 5.46
N GLY A 60 -6.68 -11.22 5.91
CA GLY A 60 -5.29 -11.37 6.32
C GLY A 60 -4.36 -10.30 5.79
N THR A 61 -3.05 -10.52 5.98
CA THR A 61 -2.01 -9.56 5.57
C THR A 61 -1.33 -10.02 4.28
N TYR A 62 -1.29 -9.12 3.30
CA TYR A 62 -0.73 -9.32 1.98
C TYR A 62 0.35 -8.29 1.73
N VAL A 63 1.53 -8.73 1.27
CA VAL A 63 2.68 -7.85 1.10
C VAL A 63 3.25 -7.99 -0.29
N LEU A 64 3.35 -6.84 -0.97
CA LEU A 64 3.94 -6.76 -2.28
C LEU A 64 5.45 -6.99 -2.17
N SER A 65 5.98 -7.91 -2.96
CA SER A 65 7.40 -8.31 -2.92
C SER A 65 8.27 -7.67 -4.01
N LYS A 66 7.62 -7.10 -5.04
CA LYS A 66 8.28 -6.41 -6.14
C LYS A 66 7.30 -5.43 -6.78
N LYS A 67 7.84 -4.45 -7.50
CA LYS A 67 7.02 -3.55 -8.32
C LYS A 67 6.25 -4.33 -9.40
N ILE A 68 5.04 -3.84 -9.71
CA ILE A 68 4.25 -4.25 -10.86
C ILE A 68 4.36 -3.12 -11.87
N GLU A 69 4.71 -3.44 -13.12
CA GLU A 69 4.94 -2.45 -14.17
C GLU A 69 3.96 -2.62 -15.32
N ASN A 70 3.75 -1.54 -16.08
CA ASN A 70 2.97 -1.54 -17.32
C ASN A 70 1.59 -2.17 -17.13
N GLY A 71 0.94 -1.84 -16.02
CA GLY A 71 -0.38 -2.28 -15.64
C GLY A 71 -0.49 -3.79 -15.35
N GLY A 72 0.60 -4.54 -15.22
CA GLY A 72 0.58 -5.93 -14.76
C GLY A 72 -0.35 -6.89 -15.53
N LYS A 73 -0.62 -6.61 -16.81
CA LYS A 73 -1.60 -7.30 -17.67
C LYS A 73 -3.07 -7.10 -17.28
N THR A 74 -3.38 -6.10 -16.47
CA THR A 74 -4.75 -5.69 -16.13
C THR A 74 -5.54 -5.37 -17.39
N ALA A 75 -6.71 -6.00 -17.50
CA ALA A 75 -7.66 -5.76 -18.57
C ALA A 75 -8.34 -4.39 -18.43
N ILE A 76 -8.93 -3.90 -19.51
CA ILE A 76 -9.74 -2.67 -19.48
C ILE A 76 -10.82 -2.77 -18.38
N SER A 77 -11.07 -1.65 -17.71
CA SER A 77 -12.08 -1.54 -16.64
C SER A 77 -11.83 -2.39 -15.38
N LYS A 78 -10.72 -3.14 -15.27
CA LYS A 78 -10.37 -3.99 -14.12
C LYS A 78 -9.36 -3.34 -13.18
N ALA A 79 -9.22 -3.91 -11.99
CA ALA A 79 -8.18 -3.55 -11.03
C ALA A 79 -6.95 -4.46 -11.17
N CYS A 80 -5.77 -3.97 -10.82
CA CYS A 80 -4.59 -4.82 -10.64
C CYS A 80 -4.66 -5.58 -9.32
N ILE A 81 -4.82 -4.86 -8.20
CA ILE A 81 -5.09 -5.47 -6.90
C ILE A 81 -6.57 -5.23 -6.57
N GLU A 82 -7.37 -6.28 -6.58
CA GLU A 82 -8.80 -6.22 -6.21
C GLU A 82 -8.99 -6.86 -4.85
N ILE A 83 -9.52 -6.13 -3.87
CA ILE A 83 -9.74 -6.59 -2.50
C ILE A 83 -11.25 -6.69 -2.29
N THR A 84 -11.73 -7.91 -2.07
CA THR A 84 -13.16 -8.23 -1.89
C THR A 84 -13.46 -8.89 -0.56
N ALA A 85 -12.45 -9.06 0.30
CA ALA A 85 -12.59 -9.62 1.64
C ALA A 85 -12.39 -8.57 2.73
N ASP A 86 -13.17 -8.71 3.80
CA ASP A 86 -13.04 -7.90 5.00
C ASP A 86 -11.71 -8.19 5.73
N GLY A 87 -11.25 -7.24 6.56
CA GLY A 87 -10.11 -7.45 7.45
C GLY A 87 -8.79 -7.71 6.72
N VAL A 88 -8.64 -7.12 5.53
CA VAL A 88 -7.43 -7.23 4.70
C VAL A 88 -6.47 -6.09 5.02
N THR A 89 -5.20 -6.41 5.22
CA THR A 89 -4.11 -5.42 5.16
C THR A 89 -3.28 -5.68 3.92
N PHE A 90 -3.29 -4.75 2.97
CA PHE A 90 -2.39 -4.74 1.83
C PHE A 90 -1.24 -3.75 2.10
N ASP A 91 -0.03 -4.28 2.30
CA ASP A 91 1.20 -3.50 2.46
C ASP A 91 2.02 -3.54 1.16
N GLY A 92 2.19 -2.40 0.51
CA GLY A 92 3.00 -2.29 -0.70
C GLY A 92 4.50 -2.44 -0.45
N ASN A 93 4.95 -2.44 0.80
CA ASN A 93 6.36 -2.54 1.17
C ASN A 93 7.27 -1.54 0.42
N GLY A 94 6.74 -0.35 0.12
CA GLY A 94 7.40 0.71 -0.63
C GLY A 94 7.50 0.47 -2.15
N HIS A 95 6.91 -0.61 -2.68
CA HIS A 95 6.91 -0.90 -4.11
C HIS A 95 5.84 -0.10 -4.87
N LEU A 96 6.08 0.00 -6.18
CA LEU A 96 5.23 0.69 -7.15
C LEU A 96 4.28 -0.29 -7.84
N ILE A 97 3.03 0.13 -8.01
CA ILE A 97 2.04 -0.46 -8.91
C ILE A 97 1.81 0.54 -10.05
N ASP A 98 2.53 0.35 -11.13
CA ASP A 98 2.54 1.21 -12.31
C ASP A 98 1.54 0.71 -13.36
N GLY A 99 0.76 1.64 -13.89
CA GLY A 99 -0.34 1.45 -14.82
C GLY A 99 0.07 1.62 -16.29
N ARG A 100 -0.87 2.11 -17.11
CA ARG A 100 -0.70 2.34 -18.57
C ARG A 100 -1.59 3.48 -19.10
N GLY A 101 -2.19 4.30 -18.23
CA GLY A 101 -3.07 5.39 -18.60
C GLY A 101 -4.40 4.96 -19.23
N VAL A 102 -4.87 3.74 -18.93
CA VAL A 102 -6.08 3.17 -19.55
C VAL A 102 -7.33 3.53 -18.75
N SER A 103 -8.33 4.12 -19.40
CA SER A 103 -9.62 4.49 -18.78
C SER A 103 -10.27 3.33 -18.02
N HIS A 104 -10.94 3.67 -16.92
CA HIS A 104 -11.65 2.76 -16.01
C HIS A 104 -10.82 1.68 -15.31
N THR A 105 -9.50 1.63 -15.52
CA THR A 105 -8.61 0.71 -14.78
C THR A 105 -8.27 1.24 -13.39
N LYS A 106 -7.92 0.35 -12.46
CA LYS A 106 -7.56 0.71 -11.09
C LYS A 106 -6.24 0.07 -10.68
N GLY A 107 -5.40 0.80 -9.97
CA GLY A 107 -4.21 0.24 -9.35
C GLY A 107 -4.62 -0.71 -8.23
N ILE A 108 -5.32 -0.17 -7.24
CA ILE A 108 -5.91 -0.92 -6.13
C ILE A 108 -7.39 -0.60 -6.04
N ALA A 109 -8.25 -1.61 -5.91
CA ALA A 109 -9.68 -1.43 -5.69
C ALA A 109 -10.13 -2.23 -4.48
N VAL A 110 -10.81 -1.57 -3.55
CA VAL A 110 -11.63 -2.20 -2.50
C VAL A 110 -13.06 -2.22 -3.00
N VAL A 111 -13.68 -3.40 -3.04
CA VAL A 111 -15.03 -3.60 -3.57
C VAL A 111 -15.86 -4.36 -2.54
N ASP A 112 -16.86 -3.69 -1.97
CA ASP A 112 -17.82 -4.26 -1.01
C ASP A 112 -17.17 -4.96 0.20
N ALA A 113 -16.00 -4.45 0.64
CA ALA A 113 -15.20 -5.01 1.72
C ALA A 113 -14.91 -3.98 2.82
N LYS A 114 -14.88 -4.43 4.07
CA LYS A 114 -14.76 -3.60 5.28
C LYS A 114 -13.45 -3.83 6.00
N ASP A 115 -13.06 -2.83 6.79
CA ASP A 115 -11.85 -2.88 7.62
C ASP A 115 -10.58 -3.17 6.81
N VAL A 116 -10.53 -2.64 5.58
CA VAL A 116 -9.38 -2.80 4.70
C VAL A 116 -8.33 -1.73 5.01
N THR A 117 -7.07 -2.11 5.10
CA THR A 117 -5.94 -1.18 5.21
C THR A 117 -5.06 -1.29 3.98
N ILE A 118 -4.86 -0.19 3.26
CA ILE A 118 -3.90 -0.06 2.17
C ILE A 118 -2.76 0.83 2.66
N ARG A 119 -1.52 0.34 2.60
CA ARG A 119 -0.38 1.10 3.14
C ARG A 119 0.93 0.93 2.40
N ASN A 120 1.82 1.93 2.56
CA ASN A 120 3.20 1.91 2.11
C ASN A 120 3.35 1.49 0.63
N VAL A 121 2.51 2.02 -0.25
CA VAL A 121 2.50 1.68 -1.69
C VAL A 121 2.55 2.95 -2.53
N ALA A 122 3.20 2.87 -3.68
CA ALA A 122 3.08 3.87 -4.73
C ALA A 122 2.18 3.35 -5.85
N VAL A 123 1.28 4.19 -6.37
CA VAL A 123 0.34 3.88 -7.47
C VAL A 123 0.38 5.01 -8.50
N ASP A 124 0.59 4.63 -9.76
CA ASP A 124 0.95 5.53 -10.86
C ASP A 124 0.28 5.12 -12.17
N ASP A 125 -0.09 6.09 -13.01
CA ASP A 125 -0.60 5.90 -14.37
C ASP A 125 -1.87 5.02 -14.50
N TRP A 126 -2.81 5.15 -13.55
CA TRP A 126 -4.13 4.51 -13.58
C TRP A 126 -5.26 5.50 -13.83
N HIS A 127 -6.43 5.00 -14.24
CA HIS A 127 -7.63 5.85 -14.19
C HIS A 127 -8.00 6.16 -12.74
N SER A 128 -8.03 5.17 -11.85
CA SER A 128 -8.05 5.41 -10.39
C SER A 128 -6.85 4.76 -9.75
N GLY A 129 -5.97 5.53 -9.11
CA GLY A 129 -4.84 4.97 -8.38
C GLY A 129 -5.33 4.03 -7.28
N ILE A 130 -6.21 4.55 -6.43
CA ILE A 130 -6.98 3.78 -5.45
C ILE A 130 -8.47 4.06 -5.62
N LEU A 131 -9.27 3.00 -5.68
CA LEU A 131 -10.73 3.04 -5.59
C LEU A 131 -11.20 2.34 -4.31
N VAL A 132 -12.10 2.98 -3.59
CA VAL A 132 -12.89 2.35 -2.52
C VAL A 132 -14.35 2.47 -2.92
N THR A 133 -15.01 1.35 -3.17
CA THR A 133 -16.42 1.34 -3.54
C THR A 133 -17.18 0.29 -2.75
N GLY A 134 -18.20 0.72 -2.02
CA GLY A 134 -18.78 -0.10 -0.96
C GLY A 134 -17.79 -0.40 0.18
N GLY A 135 -18.31 -0.64 1.37
CA GLY A 135 -17.49 -1.01 2.53
C GLY A 135 -16.60 0.12 3.07
N SER A 136 -15.44 -0.21 3.65
CA SER A 136 -14.60 0.77 4.37
C SER A 136 -13.11 0.51 4.25
N ALA A 137 -12.32 1.60 4.16
CA ALA A 137 -10.88 1.49 4.02
C ALA A 137 -10.08 2.61 4.72
N THR A 138 -8.90 2.24 5.21
CA THR A 138 -7.84 3.18 5.62
C THR A 138 -6.71 3.15 4.60
N VAL A 139 -6.46 4.29 3.95
CA VAL A 139 -5.36 4.52 3.00
C VAL A 139 -4.29 5.33 3.71
N ARG A 140 -3.11 4.75 3.96
CA ARG A 140 -2.08 5.42 4.76
C ARG A 140 -0.66 5.25 4.25
N ASN A 141 0.16 6.30 4.36
CA ASN A 141 1.54 6.30 3.84
C ASN A 141 1.60 5.87 2.36
N VAL A 142 0.67 6.37 1.54
CA VAL A 142 0.58 6.06 0.12
C VAL A 142 1.12 7.22 -0.71
N LYS A 143 1.69 6.90 -1.87
CA LYS A 143 1.94 7.88 -2.95
C LYS A 143 1.03 7.58 -4.13
N SER A 144 0.12 8.47 -4.46
CA SER A 144 -0.78 8.31 -5.61
C SER A 144 -0.61 9.47 -6.58
N TYR A 145 -0.08 9.21 -7.77
CA TYR A 145 0.29 10.28 -8.71
C TYR A 145 0.09 9.92 -10.17
N SER A 146 -0.06 10.94 -11.04
CA SER A 146 -0.29 10.75 -12.49
C SER A 146 -1.49 9.86 -12.83
N ASN A 147 -2.53 9.88 -11.99
CA ASN A 147 -3.79 9.19 -12.25
C ASN A 147 -4.89 10.17 -12.68
N ALA A 148 -5.98 9.68 -13.26
CA ALA A 148 -7.17 10.54 -13.42
C ALA A 148 -7.79 10.84 -12.04
N TYR A 149 -7.85 9.86 -11.16
CA TYR A 149 -8.22 10.02 -9.76
C TYR A 149 -7.13 9.43 -8.87
N GLY A 150 -6.54 10.24 -8.00
CA GLY A 150 -5.54 9.77 -7.04
C GLY A 150 -6.14 8.78 -6.05
N VAL A 151 -7.19 9.21 -5.34
CA VAL A 151 -8.06 8.36 -4.52
C VAL A 151 -9.52 8.67 -4.83
N ARG A 152 -10.29 7.66 -5.21
CA ARG A 152 -11.72 7.76 -5.49
C ARG A 152 -12.50 6.92 -4.49
N VAL A 153 -13.50 7.53 -3.85
CA VAL A 153 -14.36 6.88 -2.85
C VAL A 153 -15.81 7.02 -3.30
N GLU A 154 -16.50 5.90 -3.49
CA GLU A 154 -17.85 5.87 -4.05
C GLU A 154 -18.76 4.96 -3.22
N ASP A 155 -19.84 5.52 -2.67
CA ASP A 155 -20.86 4.76 -1.92
C ASP A 155 -20.26 3.85 -0.82
N ALA A 156 -19.18 4.32 -0.18
CA ALA A 156 -18.49 3.61 0.89
C ALA A 156 -19.09 3.98 2.25
N ASP A 157 -19.09 3.02 3.19
CA ASP A 157 -19.46 3.23 4.59
C ASP A 157 -18.54 4.25 5.28
N GLY A 158 -17.31 4.39 4.79
CA GLY A 158 -16.38 5.44 5.19
C GLY A 158 -14.94 5.17 4.75
N ALA A 159 -14.18 6.23 4.54
CA ALA A 159 -12.75 6.12 4.25
C ALA A 159 -11.90 7.08 5.10
N THR A 160 -10.74 6.61 5.54
CA THR A 160 -9.71 7.46 6.14
C THR A 160 -8.50 7.49 5.23
N ILE A 161 -8.06 8.68 4.85
CA ILE A 161 -6.83 8.88 4.10
C ILE A 161 -5.88 9.66 5.00
N GLU A 162 -4.71 9.08 5.30
CA GLU A 162 -3.77 9.70 6.23
C GLU A 162 -2.31 9.61 5.78
N ASN A 163 -1.52 10.62 6.14
CA ASN A 163 -0.06 10.65 5.94
C ASN A 163 0.38 10.27 4.51
N SER A 164 -0.43 10.65 3.51
CA SER A 164 -0.24 10.25 2.11
C SER A 164 0.08 11.44 1.23
N THR A 165 0.77 11.18 0.11
CA THR A 165 1.08 12.16 -0.92
C THR A 165 0.25 11.84 -2.17
N ILE A 166 -0.65 12.73 -2.54
CA ILE A 166 -1.58 12.56 -3.66
C ILE A 166 -1.37 13.75 -4.60
N THR A 167 -0.57 13.60 -5.65
CA THR A 167 -0.07 14.73 -6.47
C THR A 167 -0.13 14.42 -7.95
N ASP A 168 -0.13 15.43 -8.81
CA ASP A 168 -0.10 15.25 -10.28
C ASP A 168 -1.26 14.40 -10.82
N ASN A 169 -2.43 14.40 -10.17
CA ASN A 169 -3.63 13.73 -10.68
C ASN A 169 -4.59 14.77 -11.29
N LEU A 170 -5.47 14.32 -12.20
CA LEU A 170 -6.58 15.19 -12.65
C LEU A 170 -7.49 15.54 -11.47
N VAL A 171 -7.83 14.57 -10.62
CA VAL A 171 -8.48 14.78 -9.34
C VAL A 171 -7.67 14.10 -8.24
N GLY A 172 -7.27 14.83 -7.21
CA GLY A 172 -6.53 14.29 -6.07
C GLY A 172 -7.38 13.30 -5.28
N VAL A 173 -8.42 13.81 -4.60
CA VAL A 173 -9.41 12.98 -3.89
C VAL A 173 -10.81 13.27 -4.41
N SER A 174 -11.54 12.25 -4.85
CA SER A 174 -12.94 12.35 -5.27
C SER A 174 -13.83 11.51 -4.36
N THR A 175 -14.96 12.06 -3.93
CA THR A 175 -15.90 11.40 -3.01
C THR A 175 -17.33 11.56 -3.48
N THR A 176 -18.07 10.45 -3.60
CA THR A 176 -19.50 10.43 -3.95
C THR A 176 -20.22 9.50 -2.97
N GLY A 177 -21.27 9.99 -2.30
CA GLY A 177 -22.08 9.16 -1.39
C GLY A 177 -21.35 8.60 -0.16
N ALA A 178 -20.20 9.18 0.24
CA ALA A 178 -19.35 8.63 1.30
C ALA A 178 -18.72 9.71 2.20
N ASP A 179 -18.57 9.38 3.49
CA ASP A 179 -17.81 10.19 4.44
C ASP A 179 -16.30 9.89 4.35
N VAL A 180 -15.48 10.93 4.20
CA VAL A 180 -14.02 10.78 4.09
C VAL A 180 -13.29 11.67 5.09
N ASN A 181 -12.47 11.06 5.93
CA ASN A 181 -11.57 11.75 6.85
C ASN A 181 -10.18 11.90 6.22
N LEU A 182 -9.62 13.11 6.25
CA LEU A 182 -8.32 13.44 5.68
C LEU A 182 -7.42 14.02 6.77
N SER A 183 -6.25 13.41 7.02
CA SER A 183 -5.30 13.92 8.02
C SER A 183 -3.84 13.75 7.59
N GLY A 184 -2.99 14.77 7.81
CA GLY A 184 -1.56 14.66 7.50
C GLY A 184 -1.20 14.42 6.02
N ASN A 185 -2.13 14.67 5.09
CA ASN A 185 -1.90 14.42 3.67
C ASN A 185 -1.34 15.65 2.95
N ASP A 186 -0.46 15.38 1.98
CA ASP A 186 -0.16 16.32 0.91
C ASP A 186 -1.03 15.98 -0.31
N ILE A 187 -1.81 16.95 -0.78
CA ILE A 187 -2.74 16.80 -1.93
C ILE A 187 -2.48 17.93 -2.95
N SER A 188 -1.24 18.41 -3.04
CA SER A 188 -0.85 19.49 -3.96
C SER A 188 -0.83 19.03 -5.41
N ASP A 189 -0.67 19.97 -6.34
CA ASP A 189 -0.33 19.69 -7.75
C ASP A 189 -1.33 18.79 -8.51
N ASN A 190 -2.56 18.69 -8.02
CA ASN A 190 -3.67 18.09 -8.76
C ASN A 190 -4.47 19.20 -9.46
N ASP A 191 -5.00 18.93 -10.65
CA ASP A 191 -5.85 19.90 -11.37
C ASP A 191 -7.10 20.25 -10.53
N ILE A 192 -7.69 19.24 -9.89
CA ILE A 192 -8.70 19.38 -8.86
C ILE A 192 -8.19 18.73 -7.58
N ARG A 193 -7.94 19.54 -6.54
CA ARG A 193 -7.42 19.04 -5.25
C ARG A 193 -8.37 18.02 -4.59
N ILE A 194 -9.60 18.42 -4.31
CA ILE A 194 -10.64 17.57 -3.72
C ILE A 194 -11.96 17.86 -4.45
N GLN A 195 -12.64 16.80 -4.88
CA GLN A 195 -13.96 16.83 -5.47
C GLN A 195 -14.94 16.10 -4.55
N ARG A 196 -16.08 16.73 -4.22
CA ARG A 196 -17.18 16.09 -3.51
C ARG A 196 -18.44 16.17 -4.36
N GLU A 197 -19.04 15.03 -4.64
CA GLU A 197 -20.28 14.90 -5.37
C GLU A 197 -21.38 14.46 -4.38
N ASN A 198 -22.57 15.04 -4.56
CA ASN A 198 -23.72 14.82 -3.69
C ASN A 198 -24.52 13.59 -4.12
#